data_AF-A0A4Z0LAE0-F1
#
_entry.id   AF-A0A4Z0LAE0-F1
#
_cell.length_a   1.000
_cell.length_b   1.000
_cell.length_c   1.000
_cell.angle_alpha   90.00
_cell.angle_beta   90.00
_cell.angle_gamma   90.00
#
_symmetry.space_group_name_H-M   'P 1'
#
loop_
_entity.id
_entity.type
_entity.pdbx_description
1 polymer ?
#
loop_
_entity_poly.entity_id
_entity_poly.type
_entity_poly.pdbx_seq_one_letter_code
_entity_poly.pdbx_strand_id
1 'polypeptide(L)'
;MSQSSFNWTLEAYENRGNLWLRWSTTAPFRAQQGQIHVYKAGFPSDPTKDTAAWSWDNENNRNWDTGQKWGTGWNCAYIAEASPNGPYVYFIQLTTTSAMGPNVLKAEVVTA
;
A
#
# COMPACT_ATOMS: atom_id res chain seq x y z
N MET A 1 -27.01 -9.81 13.75
CA MET A 1 -25.54 -9.89 13.79
C MET A 1 -25.01 -8.52 13.41
N SER A 2 -24.26 -7.86 14.29
CA SER A 2 -23.62 -6.59 13.95
C SER A 2 -22.54 -6.88 12.92
N GLN A 3 -22.74 -6.39 11.69
CA GLN A 3 -21.73 -6.45 10.65
C GLN A 3 -20.59 -5.52 11.10
N SER A 4 -19.48 -6.08 11.55
CA SER A 4 -18.29 -5.31 11.86
C SER A 4 -17.66 -4.87 10.55
N SER A 5 -17.64 -3.56 10.30
CA SER A 5 -16.90 -2.99 9.18
C SER A 5 -15.47 -2.69 9.61
N PHE A 6 -14.51 -3.09 8.79
CA PHE A 6 -13.10 -2.78 9.00
C PHE A 6 -12.61 -1.84 7.90
N ASN A 7 -11.70 -0.94 8.25
CA ASN A 7 -11.11 0.01 7.33
C ASN A 7 -9.62 -0.26 7.19
N TRP A 8 -9.13 -0.14 5.97
CA TRP A 8 -7.70 -0.10 5.67
C TRP A 8 -7.40 1.18 4.91
N THR A 9 -6.27 1.79 5.23
CA THR A 9 -5.78 2.99 4.54
C THR A 9 -4.38 2.73 4.00
N LEU A 10 -4.13 3.19 2.78
CA LEU A 10 -2.79 3.30 2.21
C LEU A 10 -2.56 4.72 1.74
N GLU A 11 -1.43 5.29 2.13
CA GLU A 11 -1.04 6.66 1.88
C GLU A 11 0.33 6.71 1.22
N ALA A 12 0.43 7.43 0.10
CA ALA A 12 1.73 7.82 -0.47
C ALA A 12 1.96 9.31 -0.30
N TYR A 13 3.18 9.68 0.07
CA TYR A 13 3.58 11.05 0.27
C TYR A 13 5.08 11.25 0.03
N GLU A 14 5.45 12.51 -0.19
CA GLU A 14 6.84 12.93 -0.32
C GLU A 14 7.41 13.34 1.03
N ASN A 15 8.62 12.88 1.33
CA ASN A 15 9.40 13.37 2.46
C ASN A 15 10.88 13.37 2.11
N ARG A 16 11.51 14.55 2.13
CA ARG A 16 12.93 14.78 1.79
C ARG A 16 13.34 14.27 0.40
N GLY A 17 12.44 14.35 -0.57
CA GLY A 17 12.63 13.92 -1.96
C GLY A 17 12.46 12.42 -2.17
N ASN A 18 12.07 11.65 -1.15
CA ASN A 18 11.82 10.22 -1.24
C ASN A 18 10.32 9.93 -1.20
N LEU A 19 9.93 8.80 -1.80
CA LEU A 19 8.60 8.23 -1.71
C LEU A 19 8.45 7.50 -0.39
N TRP A 20 7.50 7.95 0.41
CA TRP A 20 7.11 7.31 1.65
C TRP A 20 5.73 6.73 1.53
N LEU A 21 5.54 5.58 2.19
CA LEU A 21 4.26 4.91 2.31
C LEU A 21 3.86 4.77 3.77
N ARG A 22 2.62 5.14 4.07
CA ARG A 22 2.01 4.96 5.38
C ARG A 22 0.72 4.18 5.25
N TRP A 23 0.42 3.32 6.21
CA TRP A 23 -0.82 2.54 6.18
C TRP A 23 -1.40 2.34 7.57
N SER A 24 -2.70 2.07 7.61
CA SER A 24 -3.39 1.75 8.85
C SER A 24 -4.52 0.76 8.61
N THR A 25 -4.92 0.05 9.65
CA THR A 25 -6.07 -0.85 9.59
C THR A 25 -6.78 -0.90 10.94
N THR A 26 -8.11 -1.00 10.92
CA THR A 26 -8.94 -1.27 12.11
C THR A 26 -9.30 -2.76 12.24
N ALA A 27 -8.87 -3.59 11.28
CA ALA A 27 -9.09 -5.03 11.33
C ALA A 27 -8.32 -5.68 12.49
N PRO A 28 -8.85 -6.78 13.08
CA PRO A 28 -8.12 -7.52 14.09
C PRO A 28 -6.78 -7.98 13.52
N PHE A 29 -5.73 -7.89 14.35
CA PHE A 29 -4.39 -8.29 13.95
C PHE A 29 -4.38 -9.72 13.43
N ARG A 30 -3.85 -9.90 12.23
CA ARG A 30 -3.52 -11.20 11.66
C ARG A 30 -2.04 -11.16 11.35
N ALA A 31 -1.29 -12.12 11.87
CA ALA A 31 0.13 -12.21 11.59
C ALA A 31 0.32 -12.45 10.08
N GLN A 32 0.94 -11.49 9.39
CA GLN A 32 1.49 -11.62 8.03
C GLN A 32 0.48 -11.91 6.91
N GLN A 33 -0.61 -11.15 6.81
CA GLN A 33 -1.53 -11.27 5.65
C GLN A 33 -1.43 -10.13 4.65
N GLY A 34 -0.85 -8.98 5.04
CA GLY A 34 -0.71 -7.82 4.17
C GLY A 34 0.73 -7.52 3.78
N GLN A 35 0.93 -7.09 2.55
CA GLN A 35 2.19 -6.57 2.06
C GLN A 35 1.97 -5.25 1.34
N ILE A 36 2.92 -4.33 1.48
CA ILE A 36 2.91 -3.04 0.82
C ILE A 36 3.95 -3.08 -0.30
N HIS A 37 3.52 -2.81 -1.52
CA HIS A 37 4.35 -2.90 -2.72
C HIS A 37 4.41 -1.58 -3.47
N VAL A 38 5.52 -1.35 -4.16
CA VAL A 38 5.75 -0.23 -5.07
C VAL A 38 6.15 -0.78 -6.43
N TYR A 39 5.49 -0.34 -7.50
CA TYR A 39 5.75 -0.75 -8.88
C TYR A 39 5.99 0.48 -9.76
N LYS A 40 6.88 0.31 -10.75
CA LYS A 40 7.26 1.38 -11.69
C LYS A 40 6.43 1.40 -12.98
N ALA A 41 5.89 0.25 -13.40
CA ALA A 41 5.32 0.06 -14.74
C ALA A 41 3.83 -0.35 -14.71
N GLY A 42 3.07 0.15 -13.73
CA GLY A 42 1.68 -0.26 -13.51
C GLY A 42 1.55 -1.40 -12.50
N PHE A 43 0.34 -1.94 -12.36
CA PHE A 43 0.05 -3.07 -11.48
C PHE A 43 0.17 -4.39 -12.24
N PRO A 44 1.13 -5.28 -11.89
CA PRO A 44 1.25 -6.60 -12.52
C PRO A 44 0.04 -7.50 -12.27
N SER A 45 -0.14 -8.54 -13.07
CA SER A 45 -1.21 -9.53 -12.85
C SER A 45 -0.96 -10.40 -11.61
N ASP A 46 0.31 -10.70 -11.31
CA ASP A 46 0.75 -11.26 -10.04
C ASP A 46 1.22 -10.12 -9.13
N PRO A 47 0.49 -9.81 -8.04
CA PRO A 47 0.82 -8.66 -7.20
C PRO A 47 2.17 -8.77 -6.48
N THR A 48 2.79 -9.96 -6.44
CA THR A 48 4.08 -10.18 -5.79
C THR A 48 5.28 -10.03 -6.73
N LYS A 49 5.04 -9.71 -8.00
CA LYS A 49 6.09 -9.58 -9.03
C LYS A 49 6.35 -8.12 -9.39
N ASP A 50 7.45 -7.87 -10.09
CA ASP A 50 7.85 -6.57 -10.65
C ASP A 50 7.84 -5.40 -9.65
N THR A 51 8.03 -5.73 -8.37
CA THR A 51 8.13 -4.78 -7.26
C THR A 51 9.46 -4.07 -7.34
N ALA A 52 9.43 -2.74 -7.34
CA ALA A 52 10.61 -1.91 -7.12
C ALA A 52 11.04 -1.93 -5.64
N ALA A 53 10.07 -2.01 -4.73
CA ALA A 53 10.27 -2.15 -3.30
C ALA A 53 9.02 -2.78 -2.66
N TRP A 54 9.20 -3.51 -1.57
CA TRP A 54 8.07 -4.00 -0.77
C TRP A 54 8.42 -4.11 0.71
N SER A 55 7.40 -4.20 1.56
CA SER A 55 7.52 -4.46 3.00
C SER A 55 6.27 -5.16 3.53
N TRP A 56 6.41 -5.90 4.64
CA TRP A 56 5.26 -6.43 5.35
C TRP A 56 4.43 -5.34 6.02
N ASP A 57 3.11 -5.55 6.12
CA ASP A 57 2.19 -4.59 6.76
C ASP A 57 2.41 -4.40 8.28
N ASN A 58 3.18 -5.28 8.91
CA ASN A 58 3.55 -5.21 10.32
C ASN A 58 4.96 -4.66 10.55
N GLU A 59 5.68 -4.27 9.49
CA GLU A 59 7.02 -3.69 9.56
C GLU A 59 6.99 -2.15 9.51
N ASN A 60 8.18 -1.54 9.62
CA ASN A 60 8.43 -0.11 9.41
C ASN A 60 7.55 0.82 10.27
N ASN A 61 7.00 0.33 11.39
CA ASN A 61 6.02 1.05 12.19
C ASN A 61 4.86 1.64 11.35
N ARG A 62 4.50 0.95 10.25
CA ARG A 62 3.51 1.37 9.26
C ARG A 62 3.79 2.73 8.60
N ASN A 63 5.06 3.12 8.56
CA ASN A 63 5.53 4.38 8.02
C ASN A 63 6.93 4.21 7.40
N TRP A 64 6.96 3.97 6.10
CA TRP A 64 8.09 3.37 5.42
C TRP A 64 8.71 4.30 4.37
N ASP A 65 10.03 4.54 4.46
CA ASP A 65 10.82 5.08 3.35
C ASP A 65 11.10 3.96 2.35
N THR A 66 10.48 4.05 1.16
CA THR A 66 10.62 3.03 0.12
C THR A 66 12.02 2.99 -0.51
N GLY A 67 12.88 3.97 -0.21
CA GLY A 67 14.16 4.19 -0.87
C GLY A 67 14.05 4.73 -2.29
N GLN A 68 12.83 4.83 -2.83
CA GLN A 68 12.57 5.38 -4.16
C GLN A 68 12.49 6.90 -4.10
N LYS A 69 12.91 7.58 -5.18
CA LYS A 69 12.71 9.03 -5.29
C LYS A 69 11.24 9.36 -5.52
N TRP A 70 10.74 10.38 -4.83
CA TRP A 70 9.39 10.86 -5.07
C TRP A 70 9.25 11.30 -6.52
N GLY A 71 8.13 10.94 -7.12
CA GLY A 71 7.86 11.19 -8.52
C GLY A 71 6.45 10.76 -8.89
N THR A 72 6.05 11.13 -10.09
CA THR A 72 4.76 10.76 -10.67
C THR A 72 4.85 9.40 -11.34
N GLY A 73 3.79 8.60 -11.26
CA GLY A 73 3.69 7.30 -11.93
C GLY A 73 4.15 6.11 -11.11
N TRP A 74 4.47 6.29 -9.82
CA TRP A 74 4.63 5.17 -8.90
C TRP A 74 3.28 4.52 -8.63
N ASN A 75 3.22 3.20 -8.73
CA ASN A 75 2.02 2.44 -8.44
C ASN A 75 2.25 1.74 -7.10
N CYS A 76 1.56 2.16 -6.07
CA CYS A 76 1.70 1.62 -4.73
C CYS A 76 0.48 0.75 -4.44
N ALA A 77 0.67 -0.40 -3.81
CA ALA A 77 -0.44 -1.27 -3.46
C ALA A 77 -0.33 -1.80 -2.05
N TYR A 78 -1.48 -1.98 -1.43
CA TYR A 78 -1.66 -2.90 -0.33
C TYR A 78 -2.19 -4.18 -0.94
N ILE A 79 -1.43 -5.27 -0.84
CA ILE A 79 -1.88 -6.59 -1.28
C ILE A 79 -2.16 -7.43 -0.04
N ALA A 80 -3.17 -8.29 -0.11
CA ALA A 80 -3.52 -9.18 0.99
C ALA A 80 -3.72 -10.60 0.48
N GLU A 81 -3.40 -11.60 1.30
CA GLU A 81 -3.67 -12.99 0.97
C GLU A 81 -5.19 -13.25 0.93
N ALA A 82 -5.68 -13.81 -0.18
CA ALA A 82 -7.09 -14.18 -0.27
C ALA A 82 -7.41 -15.30 0.76
N SER A 83 -8.45 -15.13 1.56
CA SER A 83 -8.88 -16.17 2.50
C SER A 83 -9.40 -17.40 1.73
N PRO A 84 -9.13 -18.65 2.18
CA PRO A 84 -8.49 -19.04 3.44
C PRO A 84 -6.97 -19.18 3.44
N ASN A 85 -6.30 -19.23 2.28
CA ASN A 85 -4.83 -19.17 2.07
C ASN A 85 -4.59 -19.24 0.54
N GLY A 86 -5.10 -18.24 -0.17
CA GLY A 86 -5.11 -18.13 -1.62
C GLY A 86 -3.98 -17.24 -2.15
N PRO A 87 -4.00 -16.87 -3.43
CA PRO A 87 -3.02 -15.93 -3.96
C PRO A 87 -3.17 -14.57 -3.28
N TYR A 88 -2.07 -13.79 -3.27
CA TYR A 88 -2.16 -12.38 -2.95
C TYR A 88 -3.01 -11.66 -3.99
N VAL A 89 -3.90 -10.79 -3.52
CA VAL A 89 -4.75 -9.95 -4.35
C VAL A 89 -4.54 -8.49 -3.99
N TYR A 90 -4.78 -7.60 -4.95
CA TYR A 90 -4.82 -6.18 -4.69
C TYR A 90 -5.96 -5.84 -3.75
N PHE A 91 -5.62 -5.26 -2.61
CA PHE A 91 -6.59 -4.77 -1.64
C PHE A 91 -6.79 -3.26 -1.79
N ILE A 92 -5.70 -2.50 -1.95
CA ILE A 92 -5.71 -1.06 -2.23
C ILE A 92 -4.72 -0.78 -3.37
N GLN A 93 -5.10 0.08 -4.32
CA GLN A 93 -4.25 0.44 -5.47
C GLN A 93 -4.15 1.95 -5.63
N LEU A 94 -2.95 2.47 -5.47
CA LEU A 94 -2.69 3.90 -5.41
C LEU A 94 -1.61 4.31 -6.40
N THR A 95 -1.97 5.06 -7.45
CA THR A 95 -0.97 5.64 -8.37
C THR A 95 -0.65 7.09 -8.01
N THR A 96 0.65 7.43 -7.93
CA THR A 96 1.11 8.80 -7.71
C THR A 96 0.97 9.64 -8.99
N THR A 97 0.52 10.89 -8.89
CA THR A 97 0.27 11.76 -10.06
C THR A 97 0.83 13.17 -9.86
N SER A 98 0.99 13.93 -10.95
CA SER A 98 1.49 15.32 -10.91
C SER A 98 0.58 16.27 -10.13
N ALA A 99 -0.70 15.93 -9.99
CA ALA A 99 -1.64 16.64 -9.12
C ALA A 99 -1.28 16.53 -7.62
N MET A 100 -0.36 15.63 -7.26
CA MET A 100 0.11 15.40 -5.89
C MET A 100 1.29 16.29 -5.48
N GLY A 101 1.73 17.25 -6.31
CA GLY A 101 2.77 18.23 -5.94
C GLY A 101 3.98 17.66 -5.15
N PRO A 102 4.77 18.53 -4.51
CA PRO A 102 5.58 18.17 -3.35
C PRO A 102 4.71 18.28 -2.08
N ASN A 103 4.77 17.28 -1.19
CA ASN A 103 4.01 17.17 0.07
C ASN A 103 2.51 16.76 0.01
N VAL A 104 1.95 16.21 -1.08
CA VAL A 104 0.54 15.75 -1.03
C VAL A 104 0.43 14.31 -0.54
N LEU A 105 -0.48 14.13 0.42
CA LEU A 105 -0.97 12.84 0.90
C LEU A 105 -2.09 12.37 -0.04
N LYS A 106 -1.96 11.20 -0.66
CA LYS A 106 -3.13 10.50 -1.22
C LYS A 106 -3.41 9.27 -0.38
N ALA A 107 -4.51 9.30 0.36
CA ALA A 107 -5.04 8.17 1.09
C ALA A 107 -6.11 7.48 0.26
N GLU A 108 -6.02 6.16 0.17
CA GLU A 108 -7.12 5.36 -0.33
C GLU A 108 -7.63 4.47 0.80
N VAL A 109 -8.94 4.49 0.99
CA VAL A 109 -9.62 3.82 2.10
C VAL A 109 -10.52 2.75 1.52
N VAL A 110 -10.33 1.51 1.95
CA VAL A 110 -11.21 0.39 1.61
C VAL A 110 -11.93 -0.06 2.87
N THR A 111 -13.24 -0.20 2.77
CA THR A 111 -14.12 -0.70 3.83
C THR A 111 -14.63 -2.08 3.43
N ALA A 112 -14.42 -3.08 4.28
CA ALA A 112 -14.90 -4.45 4.09
C ALA A 112 -15.68 -4.94 5.31
#